data_AF-A0A8S1HTL6-F1
#
_entry.id   AF-A0A8S1HTL6-F1
#
_cell.length_a   1.000
_cell.length_b   1.000
_cell.length_c   1.000
_cell.angle_alpha   90.00
_cell.angle_beta   90.00
_cell.angle_gamma   90.00
#
_symmetry.space_group_name_H-M   'P 1'
#
loop_
_entity.id
_entity.type
_entity.pdbx_description
1 polymer ?
#
loop_
_entity_poly.entity_id
_entity_poly.type
_entity_poly.pdbx_seq_one_letter_code
_entity_poly.pdbx_strand_id
1 'polypeptide(L)'
;MKRVWNTLSKSVKGGTFQKKAVEQVEKIEKGKVKIAPPQYPSSRSVSASPEEKRKIQEDLDSKNEELIENMNKIHIKSNDPRERWISNKDLPTKEAEYLHRNDPVWEYAITRVDSEVIEEIFEYFRPFERKDTQKVVNKYELEKLQEHLKGQVDTHGLLDAPKKKMKFLVTGKARELDDYEKLEISEKAKVREAVTQLRKEEHERLNKRLTEIQQEVGMKRGARVVIGMSGGVDSAVSALLLKKRGFNVTAVHMINWDPLEEGTTTCPQSKRRSGREKEFVGISFSLLDIPFHTVNFVKEYWNEVFLSFLENYRSGRTVVPDIVCNSRIKFDHFQNFALEKMNADFVATGHYATTSFGDFQEHHSLNKEVNLLCGADPLKDQTYFLCTVQQEQLRRTMFPVGSMMKSQIRQIAFEEGLTNVAKKAESMGICFVGRKNKFDQFIDEYIEQRPGSVTDLNGVVIGEHDGIHHFTMGKRVHGRYLRTKSHLGFFVVKVEAETNRVITCEGSHHSSLYATEFSINIPDWISKKAPTGVSEEIACRIQRAHPAVPCRIFEFGENRLKVVPKIPLRATAPGQMCVFYRGRQCLGGGEVVSIEKTLFDTS
;
A
#
# COMPACT_ATOMS: atom_id res chain seq x y z
N MET A 1 23.16 -29.14 7.35
CA MET A 1 23.66 -27.87 7.90
C MET A 1 25.11 -27.60 7.51
N LYS A 2 26.08 -28.53 7.62
CA LYS A 2 27.44 -28.31 7.06
C LYS A 2 27.49 -28.17 5.53
N ARG A 3 26.66 -28.93 4.78
CA ARG A 3 26.40 -28.70 3.33
C ARG A 3 25.55 -27.45 3.01
N VAL A 4 24.88 -26.85 4.01
CA VAL A 4 24.16 -25.56 3.85
C VAL A 4 25.09 -24.39 4.20
N TRP A 5 26.06 -24.61 5.08
CA TRP A 5 27.08 -23.62 5.44
C TRP A 5 28.14 -23.47 4.34
N ASN A 6 28.51 -24.56 3.66
CA ASN A 6 29.47 -24.48 2.55
C ASN A 6 28.87 -23.85 1.27
N THR A 7 27.56 -23.96 1.05
CA THR A 7 26.89 -23.30 -0.09
C THR A 7 26.54 -21.84 0.22
N LEU A 8 26.39 -21.46 1.49
CA LEU A 8 26.37 -20.06 1.92
C LEU A 8 27.77 -19.42 1.94
N SER A 9 28.85 -20.20 1.91
CA SER A 9 30.23 -19.67 1.88
C SER A 9 30.66 -19.10 0.52
N LYS A 10 29.85 -19.24 -0.54
CA LYS A 10 30.08 -18.48 -1.78
C LYS A 10 29.54 -17.05 -1.74
N SER A 11 28.94 -16.60 -0.64
CA SER A 11 28.42 -15.22 -0.52
C SER A 11 28.67 -14.52 0.83
N VAL A 12 29.73 -14.85 1.56
CA VAL A 12 30.08 -14.10 2.79
C VAL A 12 31.55 -13.69 2.81
N LYS A 13 31.88 -12.62 2.05
CA LYS A 13 33.03 -11.74 2.35
C LYS A 13 32.70 -10.77 3.51
N GLY A 14 32.08 -11.24 4.59
CA GLY A 14 31.57 -10.37 5.67
C GLY A 14 31.77 -10.84 7.11
N GLY A 15 32.15 -12.11 7.36
CA GLY A 15 32.20 -12.65 8.72
C GLY A 15 33.46 -12.32 9.52
N THR A 16 34.59 -12.08 8.85
CA THR A 16 35.86 -11.73 9.51
C THR A 16 35.86 -10.33 10.10
N PHE A 17 35.01 -9.43 9.60
CA PHE A 17 34.91 -8.05 10.09
C PHE A 17 34.10 -7.96 11.38
N GLN A 18 32.96 -8.66 11.46
CA GLN A 18 32.13 -8.70 12.67
C GLN A 18 32.83 -9.40 13.83
N LYS A 19 33.56 -10.50 13.57
CA LYS A 19 34.30 -11.21 14.63
C LYS A 19 35.46 -10.37 15.18
N LYS A 20 36.17 -9.65 14.30
CA LYS A 20 37.20 -8.68 14.71
C LYS A 20 36.60 -7.48 15.45
N ALA A 21 35.46 -6.96 15.02
CA ALA A 21 34.78 -5.85 15.67
C ALA A 21 34.33 -6.22 17.09
N VAL A 22 33.77 -7.42 17.29
CA VAL A 22 33.36 -7.91 18.61
C VAL A 22 34.58 -8.11 19.53
N GLU A 23 35.67 -8.71 19.03
CA GLU A 23 36.92 -8.81 19.80
C GLU A 23 37.56 -7.45 20.12
N GLN A 24 37.38 -6.45 19.25
CA GLN A 24 37.84 -5.09 19.49
C GLN A 24 37.01 -4.39 20.57
N VAL A 25 35.68 -4.53 20.50
CA VAL A 25 34.74 -4.00 21.51
C VAL A 25 34.98 -4.65 22.87
N GLU A 26 35.23 -5.96 22.94
CA GLU A 26 35.63 -6.60 24.21
C GLU A 26 36.95 -6.07 24.78
N LYS A 27 37.91 -5.71 23.93
CA LYS A 27 39.20 -5.11 24.36
C LYS A 27 39.03 -3.67 24.84
N ILE A 28 38.05 -2.95 24.29
CA ILE A 28 37.63 -1.61 24.69
C ILE A 28 36.93 -1.65 26.06
N GLU A 29 35.95 -2.53 26.22
CA GLU A 29 35.18 -2.67 27.47
C GLU A 29 36.03 -3.14 28.65
N LYS A 30 37.04 -3.98 28.38
CA LYS A 30 38.04 -4.42 29.39
C LYS A 30 39.12 -3.35 29.68
N GLY A 31 39.00 -2.14 29.11
CA GLY A 31 39.94 -1.02 29.32
C GLY A 31 41.33 -1.23 28.72
N LYS A 32 41.52 -2.26 27.89
CA LYS A 32 42.84 -2.63 27.32
C LYS A 32 43.18 -1.86 26.04
N VAL A 33 42.26 -1.05 25.51
CA VAL A 33 42.46 -0.23 24.30
C VAL A 33 41.80 1.13 24.50
N LYS A 34 42.57 2.23 24.37
CA LYS A 34 42.01 3.59 24.22
C LYS A 34 41.60 3.80 22.77
N ILE A 35 40.32 4.08 22.52
CA ILE A 35 39.81 4.43 21.19
C ILE A 35 40.02 5.93 20.96
N ALA A 36 40.67 6.30 19.86
CA ALA A 36 40.66 7.67 19.37
C ALA A 36 39.43 7.92 18.47
N PRO A 37 38.79 9.10 18.53
CA PRO A 37 37.60 9.41 17.73
C PRO A 37 37.85 9.30 16.21
N PRO A 38 36.83 8.96 15.40
CA PRO A 38 36.99 8.77 13.96
C PRO A 38 37.31 10.10 13.25
N GLN A 39 38.37 10.11 12.45
CA GLN A 39 38.72 11.24 11.58
C GLN A 39 37.90 11.19 10.28
N TYR A 40 37.24 12.30 9.94
CA TYR A 40 36.48 12.47 8.70
C TYR A 40 37.41 13.00 7.57
N PRO A 41 37.07 12.81 6.28
CA PRO A 41 37.94 13.24 5.16
C PRO A 41 38.18 14.76 5.08
N SER A 42 37.41 15.57 5.82
CA SER A 42 37.60 17.02 5.97
C SER A 42 38.39 17.43 7.21
N SER A 43 38.73 16.49 8.10
CA SER A 43 39.54 16.76 9.30
C SER A 43 41.00 16.37 9.09
N ARG A 44 41.62 16.83 8.01
CA ARG A 44 43.08 16.97 8.05
C ARG A 44 43.37 18.08 9.04
N SER A 45 43.88 17.71 10.22
CA SER A 45 44.57 18.67 11.06
C SER A 45 45.76 19.19 10.26
N VAL A 46 45.60 20.34 9.62
CA VAL A 46 46.76 21.15 9.28
C VAL A 46 47.37 21.47 10.63
N SER A 47 48.63 21.06 10.84
CA SER A 47 49.39 21.47 12.00
C SER A 47 49.65 22.97 11.84
N ALA A 48 48.66 23.77 12.24
CA ALA A 48 48.78 25.22 12.24
C ALA A 48 49.89 25.58 13.23
N SER A 49 50.85 26.39 12.79
CA SER A 49 51.88 26.95 13.66
C SER A 49 51.22 27.69 14.84
N PRO A 50 51.92 27.91 15.96
CA PRO A 50 51.39 28.71 17.07
C PRO A 50 50.84 30.07 16.63
N GLU A 51 51.41 30.63 15.57
CA GLU A 51 51.00 31.91 14.96
C GLU A 51 49.70 31.77 14.14
N GLU A 52 49.54 30.68 13.39
CA GLU A 52 48.31 30.38 12.64
C GLU A 52 47.14 30.03 13.58
N LYS A 53 47.40 29.34 14.69
CA LYS A 53 46.35 29.08 15.70
C LYS A 53 45.89 30.36 16.38
N ARG A 54 46.82 31.28 16.63
CA ARG A 54 46.50 32.59 17.19
C ARG A 54 45.66 33.43 16.22
N LYS A 55 45.99 33.39 14.93
CA LYS A 55 45.21 34.03 13.86
C LYS A 55 43.82 33.42 13.68
N ILE A 56 43.68 32.10 13.79
CA ILE A 56 42.38 31.41 13.76
C ILE A 56 41.53 31.78 14.99
N GLN A 57 42.15 31.94 16.16
CA GLN A 57 41.44 32.38 17.37
C GLN A 57 41.02 33.84 17.25
N GLU A 58 41.87 34.72 16.73
CA GLU A 58 41.54 36.12 16.43
C GLU A 58 40.40 36.23 15.40
N ASP A 59 40.39 35.39 14.35
CA ASP A 59 39.27 35.31 13.38
C ASP A 59 37.97 34.77 14.00
N LEU A 60 38.06 33.82 14.93
CA LEU A 60 36.89 33.28 15.65
C LEU A 60 36.31 34.29 16.62
N ASP A 61 37.18 35.01 17.33
CA ASP A 61 36.77 36.04 18.28
C ASP A 61 36.18 37.25 17.54
N SER A 62 36.78 37.65 16.40
CA SER A 62 36.22 38.66 15.49
C SER A 62 34.85 38.27 14.93
N LYS A 63 34.64 37.00 14.54
CA LYS A 63 33.33 36.51 14.09
C LYS A 63 32.30 36.47 15.21
N ASN A 64 32.70 36.14 16.44
CA ASN A 64 31.81 36.18 17.59
C ASN A 64 31.42 37.62 17.93
N GLU A 65 32.35 38.57 17.86
CA GLU A 65 32.04 40.00 18.01
C GLU A 65 31.10 40.50 16.90
N GLU A 66 31.34 40.12 15.63
CA GLU A 66 30.45 40.44 14.51
C GLU A 66 29.05 39.83 14.69
N LEU A 67 28.97 38.61 15.22
CA LEU A 67 27.70 37.95 15.54
C LEU A 67 26.94 38.70 16.66
N ILE A 68 27.65 39.10 17.72
CA ILE A 68 27.08 39.88 18.83
C ILE A 68 26.63 41.26 18.34
N GLU A 69 27.43 41.92 17.49
CA GLU A 69 27.08 43.20 16.89
C GLU A 69 25.86 43.08 15.96
N ASN A 70 25.75 41.97 15.21
CA ASN A 70 24.59 41.66 14.38
C ASN A 70 23.34 41.34 15.20
N MET A 71 23.48 40.65 16.34
CA MET A 71 22.37 40.41 17.27
C MET A 71 21.87 41.72 17.89
N ASN A 72 22.78 42.62 18.26
CA ASN A 72 22.44 43.94 18.80
C ASN A 72 21.77 44.88 17.78
N LYS A 73 21.88 44.58 16.47
CA LYS A 73 21.19 45.29 15.38
C LYS A 73 19.74 44.82 15.16
N ILE A 74 19.30 43.75 15.82
CA ILE A 74 17.94 43.24 15.71
C ILE A 74 17.04 43.99 16.71
N HIS A 75 15.95 44.59 16.21
CA HIS A 75 14.96 45.27 17.05
C HIS A 75 13.60 44.63 16.83
N ILE A 76 12.94 44.26 17.93
CA ILE A 76 11.56 43.77 17.92
C ILE A 76 10.65 44.98 17.69
N LYS A 77 10.05 45.07 16.50
CA LYS A 77 9.16 46.18 16.13
C LYS A 77 7.67 45.86 16.26
N SER A 78 7.31 44.57 16.40
CA SER A 78 5.92 44.12 16.41
C SER A 78 5.71 42.92 17.33
N ASN A 79 4.51 42.85 17.91
CA ASN A 79 4.03 41.70 18.68
C ASN A 79 3.36 40.63 17.79
N ASP A 80 3.19 40.89 16.49
CA ASP A 80 2.68 39.93 15.50
C ASP A 80 3.79 38.94 15.08
N PRO A 81 3.62 37.61 15.23
CA PRO A 81 4.61 36.59 14.86
C PRO A 81 5.08 36.64 13.39
N ARG A 82 4.25 37.13 12.47
CA ARG A 82 4.56 37.22 11.03
C ARG A 82 5.46 38.41 10.70
N GLU A 83 5.41 39.47 11.51
CA GLU A 83 6.14 40.72 11.30
C GLU A 83 7.24 40.97 12.36
N ARG A 84 7.32 40.11 13.38
CA ARG A 84 8.21 40.25 14.53
C ARG A 84 9.70 40.30 14.16
N TRP A 85 10.07 39.66 13.04
CA TRP A 85 11.44 39.58 12.56
C TRP A 85 11.54 40.07 11.10
N ILE A 86 11.52 41.38 10.89
CA ILE A 86 11.92 41.98 9.61
C ILE A 86 13.28 42.63 9.84
N SER A 87 14.35 41.93 9.44
CA SER A 87 15.68 42.53 9.42
C SER A 87 15.75 43.57 8.30
N ASN A 88 16.21 44.79 8.63
CA ASN A 88 16.42 45.83 7.62
C ASN A 88 17.69 45.58 6.77
N LYS A 89 18.48 44.53 7.03
CA LYS A 89 19.65 44.12 6.21
C LYS A 89 19.85 42.59 6.22
N ASP A 90 20.35 42.09 5.09
CA ASP A 90 20.54 40.68 4.75
C ASP A 90 21.22 39.86 5.87
N LEU A 91 20.42 39.16 6.67
CA LEU A 91 20.91 38.04 7.46
C LEU A 91 21.11 36.85 6.52
N PRO A 92 22.23 36.11 6.60
CA PRO A 92 22.38 34.89 5.82
C PRO A 92 21.30 33.87 6.24
N THR A 93 20.81 33.11 5.26
CA THR A 93 19.62 32.24 5.39
C THR A 93 19.68 31.27 6.57
N LYS A 94 20.87 30.86 7.02
CA LYS A 94 21.04 29.86 8.09
C LYS A 94 20.84 30.43 9.48
N GLU A 95 21.33 31.63 9.76
CA GLU A 95 21.12 32.29 11.06
C GLU A 95 19.65 32.70 11.23
N ALA A 96 19.01 33.17 10.16
CA ALA A 96 17.57 33.44 10.15
C ALA A 96 16.74 32.16 10.40
N GLU A 97 17.09 31.04 9.75
CA GLU A 97 16.44 29.74 9.99
C GLU A 97 16.63 29.23 11.43
N TYR A 98 17.79 29.47 12.06
CA TYR A 98 18.05 29.05 13.43
C TYR A 98 17.23 29.84 14.44
N LEU A 99 17.13 31.15 14.27
CA LEU A 99 16.31 32.03 15.12
C LEU A 99 14.82 31.72 14.97
N HIS A 100 14.34 31.48 13.74
CA HIS A 100 12.94 31.08 13.49
C HIS A 100 12.57 29.74 14.14
N ARG A 101 13.48 28.76 14.18
CA ARG A 101 13.19 27.43 14.75
C ARG A 101 13.12 27.39 16.27
N ASN A 102 13.72 28.37 16.95
CA ASN A 102 13.85 28.38 18.40
C ASN A 102 12.99 29.47 19.09
N ASP A 103 12.11 30.14 18.34
CA ASP A 103 11.17 31.12 18.90
C ASP A 103 9.97 30.40 19.58
N PRO A 104 9.79 30.56 20.90
CA PRO A 104 8.78 29.83 21.68
C PRO A 104 7.32 30.19 21.33
N VAL A 105 7.06 31.24 20.55
CA VAL A 105 5.70 31.63 20.13
C VAL A 105 5.17 30.80 18.96
N TRP A 106 6.02 30.01 18.29
CA TRP A 106 5.61 29.13 17.17
C TRP A 106 4.68 27.98 17.57
N GLU A 107 4.53 27.67 18.85
CA GLU A 107 3.55 26.67 19.32
C GLU A 107 2.10 27.13 19.15
N TYR A 108 1.82 28.43 18.94
CA TYR A 108 0.46 28.98 19.02
C TYR A 108 -0.19 29.42 17.69
N ALA A 109 0.44 29.25 16.52
CA ALA A 109 -0.06 29.85 15.27
C ALA A 109 -0.28 28.92 14.07
N ILE A 110 -0.33 27.60 14.29
CA ILE A 110 -0.78 26.64 13.26
C ILE A 110 -1.93 25.87 13.89
N THR A 111 -3.13 25.91 13.29
CA THR A 111 -4.28 25.08 13.65
C THR A 111 -3.90 23.61 13.54
N ARG A 112 -3.25 23.09 14.59
CA ARG A 112 -2.96 21.67 14.77
C ARG A 112 -4.22 21.05 15.34
N VAL A 113 -4.70 19.99 14.70
CA VAL A 113 -5.69 19.09 15.29
C VAL A 113 -5.18 18.69 16.67
N ASP A 114 -6.07 18.65 17.66
CA ASP A 114 -5.76 18.20 19.01
C ASP A 114 -4.92 16.90 18.96
N SER A 115 -3.82 16.86 19.71
CA SER A 115 -2.93 15.71 19.75
C SER A 115 -3.65 14.41 20.10
N GLU A 116 -4.68 14.46 20.96
CA GLU A 116 -5.45 13.28 21.34
C GLU A 116 -6.25 12.72 20.14
N VAL A 117 -6.86 13.60 19.36
CA VAL A 117 -7.61 13.22 18.14
C VAL A 117 -6.66 12.68 17.07
N ILE A 118 -5.48 13.29 16.93
CA ILE A 118 -4.43 12.78 16.04
C ILE A 118 -3.98 11.38 16.48
N GLU A 119 -3.77 11.15 17.77
CA GLU A 119 -3.37 9.86 18.31
C GLU A 119 -4.44 8.79 18.09
N GLU A 120 -5.72 9.09 18.31
CA GLU A 120 -6.85 8.18 18.03
C GLU A 120 -6.91 7.80 16.55
N ILE A 121 -6.78 8.80 15.65
CA ILE A 121 -6.70 8.57 14.20
C ILE A 121 -5.51 7.65 13.89
N PHE A 122 -4.32 7.99 14.39
CA PHE A 122 -3.12 7.21 14.11
C PHE A 122 -3.22 5.79 14.65
N GLU A 123 -3.74 5.59 15.86
CA GLU A 123 -3.92 4.29 16.46
C GLU A 123 -4.85 3.41 15.62
N TYR A 124 -5.94 3.99 15.09
CA TYR A 124 -6.86 3.29 14.19
C TYR A 124 -6.19 2.85 12.87
N PHE A 125 -5.36 3.71 12.29
CA PHE A 125 -4.68 3.44 11.01
C PHE A 125 -3.34 2.67 11.14
N ARG A 126 -2.76 2.62 12.35
CA ARG A 126 -1.46 2.00 12.68
C ARG A 126 -1.26 0.57 12.19
N PRO A 127 -2.26 -0.34 12.22
CA PRO A 127 -2.06 -1.72 11.79
C PRO A 127 -1.93 -1.88 10.26
N PHE A 128 -2.22 -0.84 9.47
CA PHE A 128 -2.40 -0.92 8.02
C PHE A 128 -1.46 -0.04 7.19
N GLU A 129 -0.62 0.78 7.83
CA GLU A 129 0.55 1.35 7.16
C GLU A 129 1.52 0.21 6.79
N ARG A 130 2.11 0.32 5.59
CA ARG A 130 3.09 -0.65 5.07
C ARG A 130 4.07 -1.07 6.16
N LYS A 131 4.16 -2.38 6.42
CA LYS A 131 5.09 -3.01 7.39
C LYS A 131 6.57 -2.62 7.20
N ASP A 132 6.89 -2.00 6.07
CA ASP A 132 8.16 -1.37 5.72
C ASP A 132 8.61 -0.30 6.75
N THR A 133 7.68 0.25 7.54
CA THR A 133 7.93 1.26 8.59
C THR A 133 7.39 0.88 9.96
N GLN A 134 7.39 -0.41 10.33
CA GLN A 134 7.24 -0.76 11.74
C GLN A 134 8.40 -0.14 12.54
N LYS A 135 8.05 0.77 13.47
CA LYS A 135 8.98 1.37 14.42
C LYS A 135 9.80 0.27 15.09
N VAL A 136 11.11 0.38 14.97
CA VAL A 136 12.09 -0.29 15.83
C VAL A 136 11.66 -0.03 17.27
N VAL A 137 11.31 -1.08 18.00
CA VAL A 137 11.13 -0.99 19.45
C VAL A 137 12.46 -0.48 20.00
N ASN A 138 12.47 0.68 20.65
CA ASN A 138 13.65 1.13 21.37
C ASN A 138 14.04 0.00 22.33
N LYS A 139 15.32 -0.40 22.32
CA LYS A 139 15.87 -1.45 23.18
C LYS A 139 15.41 -1.33 24.64
N TYR A 140 15.23 -0.10 25.12
CA TYR A 140 14.73 0.21 26.45
C TYR A 140 13.28 -0.24 26.70
N GLU A 141 12.38 -0.11 25.73
CA GLU A 141 10.99 -0.58 25.84
C GLU A 141 10.90 -2.10 25.76
N LEU A 142 11.78 -2.74 24.99
CA LEU A 142 11.89 -4.19 24.93
C LEU A 142 12.41 -4.77 26.26
N GLU A 143 13.36 -4.10 26.90
CA GLU A 143 13.91 -4.48 28.22
C GLU A 143 12.86 -4.35 29.33
N LYS A 144 12.07 -3.27 29.35
CA LYS A 144 10.94 -3.12 30.28
C LYS A 144 9.88 -4.21 30.09
N LEU A 145 9.55 -4.54 28.84
CA LEU A 145 8.59 -5.61 28.53
C LEU A 145 9.12 -6.99 28.98
N GLN A 146 10.42 -7.24 28.80
CA GLN A 146 11.08 -8.47 29.26
C GLN A 146 11.20 -8.54 30.79
N GLU A 147 11.44 -7.44 31.49
CA GLU A 147 11.40 -7.39 32.95
C GLU A 147 9.98 -7.64 33.49
N HIS A 148 8.96 -7.06 32.85
CA HIS A 148 7.57 -7.27 33.25
C HIS A 148 7.12 -8.73 33.04
N LEU A 149 7.60 -9.38 31.98
CA LEU A 149 7.33 -10.79 31.69
C LEU A 149 8.15 -11.77 32.55
N LYS A 150 9.27 -11.34 33.17
CA LYS A 150 10.06 -12.16 34.10
C LYS A 150 9.45 -12.28 35.50
N GLY A 151 8.42 -11.49 35.82
CA GLY A 151 7.75 -11.51 37.12
C GLY A 151 6.81 -12.70 37.36
N GLN A 152 6.58 -13.55 36.35
CA GLN A 152 5.72 -14.73 36.51
C GLN A 152 6.40 -15.96 35.88
N VAL A 153 6.50 -17.01 36.68
CA VAL A 153 7.00 -18.37 36.39
C VAL A 153 8.49 -18.60 36.71
N ASP A 154 8.70 -19.20 37.89
CA ASP A 154 9.95 -19.72 38.41
C ASP A 154 10.48 -20.89 37.55
N THR A 155 11.51 -20.62 36.75
CA THR A 155 12.18 -21.61 35.88
C THR A 155 13.62 -21.90 36.30
N HIS A 156 14.07 -21.39 37.46
CA HIS A 156 15.46 -21.51 37.87
C HIS A 156 15.83 -22.80 38.63
N GLY A 157 14.85 -23.64 39.00
CA GLY A 157 15.11 -24.92 39.69
C GLY A 157 15.47 -26.12 38.79
N LEU A 158 15.11 -26.12 37.49
CA LEU A 158 15.15 -27.35 36.67
C LEU A 158 16.34 -27.48 35.71
N LEU A 159 17.20 -26.47 35.57
CA LEU A 159 18.27 -26.44 34.57
C LEU A 159 19.70 -26.49 35.13
N ASP A 160 19.89 -26.58 36.44
CA ASP A 160 21.23 -26.60 37.04
C ASP A 160 21.84 -28.00 37.17
N ALA A 161 21.02 -29.05 37.28
CA ALA A 161 21.51 -30.43 37.28
C ALA A 161 22.09 -30.89 35.90
N PRO A 162 21.51 -30.51 34.74
CA PRO A 162 22.09 -30.83 33.43
C PRO A 162 23.35 -30.02 33.10
N LYS A 163 23.40 -28.74 33.51
CA LYS A 163 24.52 -27.83 33.21
C LYS A 163 25.83 -28.25 33.87
N LYS A 164 25.78 -28.81 35.10
CA LYS A 164 26.98 -29.35 35.77
C LYS A 164 27.53 -30.60 35.08
N LYS A 165 26.67 -31.46 34.52
CA LYS A 165 27.10 -32.63 33.72
C LYS A 165 27.71 -32.23 32.38
N MET A 166 27.19 -31.17 31.76
CA MET A 166 27.63 -30.69 30.45
C MET A 166 29.00 -29.98 30.50
N LYS A 167 29.38 -29.41 31.66
CA LYS A 167 30.66 -28.70 31.83
C LYS A 167 31.87 -29.63 31.96
N PHE A 168 31.65 -30.91 32.28
CA PHE A 168 32.73 -31.92 32.42
C PHE A 168 33.03 -32.67 31.12
N LEU A 169 32.18 -32.56 30.10
CA LEU A 169 32.31 -33.27 28.83
C LEU A 169 32.90 -32.42 27.67
N VAL A 170 33.14 -31.12 27.89
CA VAL A 170 33.63 -30.21 26.83
C VAL A 170 35.16 -30.07 26.82
N THR A 171 35.88 -30.61 27.79
CA THR A 171 37.34 -30.73 27.71
C THR A 171 37.75 -32.04 27.07
N GLY A 172 37.77 -32.04 25.73
CA GLY A 172 38.58 -32.99 24.96
C GLY A 172 37.81 -34.10 24.26
N LYS A 173 37.24 -33.79 23.08
CA LYS A 173 37.24 -34.63 21.86
C LYS A 173 36.43 -33.95 20.76
N ALA A 174 37.11 -33.29 19.82
CA ALA A 174 36.50 -32.61 18.68
C ALA A 174 35.71 -33.53 17.72
N ARG A 175 35.80 -34.86 17.85
CA ARG A 175 35.04 -35.82 17.04
C ARG A 175 33.53 -35.86 17.39
N GLU A 176 33.17 -35.65 18.66
CA GLU A 176 31.78 -35.80 19.10
C GLU A 176 30.89 -34.62 18.70
N LEU A 177 31.45 -33.42 18.54
CA LEU A 177 30.72 -32.24 18.03
C LEU A 177 30.31 -32.42 16.56
N ASP A 178 31.15 -33.06 15.76
CA ASP A 178 30.88 -33.31 14.34
C ASP A 178 29.80 -34.36 14.14
N ASP A 179 29.75 -35.34 15.03
CA ASP A 179 28.69 -36.36 15.03
C ASP A 179 27.37 -35.80 15.57
N TYR A 180 27.41 -34.87 16.53
CA TYR A 180 26.23 -34.14 17.00
C TYR A 180 25.65 -33.20 15.92
N GLU A 181 26.49 -32.45 15.19
CA GLU A 181 26.04 -31.64 14.05
C GLU A 181 25.43 -32.52 12.95
N LYS A 182 26.03 -33.68 12.64
CA LYS A 182 25.46 -34.62 11.65
C LYS A 182 24.13 -35.19 12.11
N LEU A 183 23.99 -35.51 13.40
CA LEU A 183 22.72 -35.95 13.99
C LEU A 183 21.66 -34.85 13.88
N GLU A 184 21.97 -33.62 14.27
CA GLU A 184 21.03 -32.49 14.24
C GLU A 184 20.60 -32.14 12.79
N ILE A 185 21.49 -32.33 11.83
CA ILE A 185 21.18 -32.19 10.40
C ILE A 185 20.25 -33.30 9.92
N SER A 186 20.54 -34.54 10.32
CA SER A 186 19.72 -35.71 9.99
C SER A 186 18.33 -35.58 10.61
N GLU A 187 18.23 -35.16 11.86
CA GLU A 187 16.96 -34.94 12.55
C GLU A 187 16.17 -33.79 11.95
N LYS A 188 16.79 -32.64 11.64
CA LYS A 188 16.09 -31.55 10.94
C LYS A 188 15.63 -31.95 9.53
N ALA A 189 16.37 -32.83 8.85
CA ALA A 189 15.94 -33.39 7.57
C ALA A 189 14.74 -34.33 7.75
N LYS A 190 14.80 -35.24 8.72
CA LYS A 190 13.68 -36.13 9.09
C LYS A 190 12.43 -35.36 9.49
N VAL A 191 12.56 -34.28 10.27
CA VAL A 191 11.42 -33.42 10.65
C VAL A 191 10.86 -32.70 9.44
N ARG A 192 11.71 -32.18 8.53
CA ARG A 192 11.22 -31.56 7.29
C ARG A 192 10.51 -32.56 6.39
N GLU A 193 11.05 -33.76 6.25
CA GLU A 193 10.46 -34.84 5.46
C GLU A 193 9.13 -35.30 6.08
N ALA A 194 9.10 -35.51 7.40
CA ALA A 194 7.87 -35.82 8.14
C ALA A 194 6.82 -34.71 8.03
N VAL A 195 7.20 -33.43 8.11
CA VAL A 195 6.27 -32.29 7.90
C VAL A 195 5.79 -32.24 6.45
N THR A 196 6.64 -32.54 5.48
CA THR A 196 6.28 -32.57 4.06
C THR A 196 5.32 -33.73 3.79
N GLN A 197 5.56 -34.88 4.41
CA GLN A 197 4.71 -36.06 4.31
C GLN A 197 3.37 -35.86 5.02
N LEU A 198 3.35 -35.31 6.24
CA LEU A 198 2.12 -34.88 6.93
C LEU A 198 1.32 -33.87 6.10
N ARG A 199 1.98 -32.90 5.47
CA ARG A 199 1.30 -31.95 4.56
C ARG A 199 0.73 -32.65 3.34
N LYS A 200 1.43 -33.64 2.78
CA LYS A 200 0.97 -34.42 1.63
C LYS A 200 -0.22 -35.31 2.01
N GLU A 201 -0.14 -36.00 3.14
CA GLU A 201 -1.22 -36.84 3.69
C GLU A 201 -2.45 -36.01 4.06
N GLU A 202 -2.27 -34.86 4.70
CA GLU A 202 -3.37 -33.94 5.02
C GLU A 202 -3.95 -33.32 3.75
N HIS A 203 -3.12 -33.03 2.73
CA HIS A 203 -3.58 -32.57 1.43
C HIS A 203 -4.37 -33.66 0.68
N GLU A 204 -3.92 -34.91 0.69
CA GLU A 204 -4.65 -36.05 0.12
C GLU A 204 -5.96 -36.30 0.88
N ARG A 205 -5.96 -36.21 2.21
CA ARG A 205 -7.16 -36.31 3.05
C ARG A 205 -8.15 -35.18 2.76
N LEU A 206 -7.68 -33.94 2.68
CA LEU A 206 -8.50 -32.79 2.33
C LEU A 206 -9.04 -32.90 0.91
N ASN A 207 -8.24 -33.37 -0.06
CA ASN A 207 -8.70 -33.61 -1.42
C ASN A 207 -9.72 -34.75 -1.51
N LYS A 208 -9.53 -35.83 -0.74
CA LYS A 208 -10.50 -36.92 -0.64
C LYS A 208 -11.81 -36.43 -0.04
N ARG A 209 -11.75 -35.70 1.07
CA ARG A 209 -12.92 -35.08 1.70
C ARG A 209 -13.57 -34.03 0.81
N LEU A 210 -12.78 -33.28 0.04
CA LEU A 210 -13.28 -32.37 -0.98
C LEU A 210 -13.99 -33.16 -2.07
N THR A 211 -13.46 -34.30 -2.52
CA THR A 211 -14.08 -35.17 -3.52
C THR A 211 -15.39 -35.79 -3.03
N GLU A 212 -15.45 -36.17 -1.75
CA GLU A 212 -16.66 -36.68 -1.08
C GLU A 212 -17.71 -35.57 -0.93
N ILE A 213 -17.33 -34.38 -0.46
CA ILE A 213 -18.21 -33.20 -0.41
C ILE A 213 -18.65 -32.77 -1.80
N GLN A 214 -17.80 -32.91 -2.82
CA GLN A 214 -18.12 -32.65 -4.23
C GLN A 214 -19.10 -33.68 -4.83
N GLN A 215 -19.21 -34.86 -4.23
CA GLN A 215 -20.21 -35.88 -4.59
C GLN A 215 -21.52 -35.67 -3.82
N GLU A 216 -21.46 -35.18 -2.58
CA GLU A 216 -22.64 -34.89 -1.75
C GLU A 216 -23.32 -33.55 -2.10
N VAL A 217 -22.54 -32.51 -2.37
CA VAL A 217 -22.97 -31.24 -2.92
C VAL A 217 -22.90 -31.40 -4.42
N GLY A 218 -24.02 -31.47 -5.13
CA GLY A 218 -24.10 -31.68 -6.59
C GLY A 218 -23.33 -30.63 -7.40
N MET A 219 -21.99 -30.71 -7.36
CA MET A 219 -21.08 -29.81 -8.04
C MET A 219 -21.16 -30.17 -9.51
N LYS A 220 -21.43 -29.17 -10.36
CA LYS A 220 -21.54 -29.37 -11.81
C LYS A 220 -20.16 -29.70 -12.40
N ARG A 221 -19.70 -30.95 -12.26
CA ARG A 221 -18.58 -31.48 -13.04
C ARG A 221 -18.83 -31.16 -14.51
N GLY A 222 -17.87 -30.53 -15.16
CA GLY A 222 -17.99 -30.12 -16.56
C GLY A 222 -18.75 -28.81 -16.83
N ALA A 223 -19.19 -28.06 -15.80
CA ALA A 223 -19.66 -26.70 -16.01
C ALA A 223 -18.57 -25.86 -16.71
N ARG A 224 -19.00 -25.08 -17.69
CA ARG A 224 -18.13 -24.23 -18.51
C ARG A 224 -17.78 -22.97 -17.75
N VAL A 225 -16.51 -22.77 -17.46
CA VAL A 225 -16.00 -21.60 -16.75
C VAL A 225 -15.04 -20.84 -17.65
N VAL A 226 -15.37 -19.59 -17.94
CA VAL A 226 -14.46 -18.71 -18.68
C VAL A 226 -13.70 -17.84 -17.69
N ILE A 227 -12.37 -17.92 -17.70
CA ILE A 227 -11.51 -17.14 -16.79
C ILE A 227 -10.80 -16.00 -17.50
N GLY A 228 -10.91 -14.79 -16.93
CA GLY A 228 -10.15 -13.62 -17.37
C GLY A 228 -8.68 -13.71 -16.96
N MET A 229 -7.79 -13.81 -17.94
CA MET A 229 -6.35 -13.94 -17.75
C MET A 229 -5.63 -12.60 -17.93
N SER A 230 -5.04 -12.10 -16.84
CA SER A 230 -4.26 -10.84 -16.80
C SER A 230 -2.74 -11.03 -16.96
N GLY A 231 -2.26 -12.27 -16.85
CA GLY A 231 -0.85 -12.64 -17.04
C GLY A 231 -0.03 -12.45 -15.78
N GLY A 232 -0.73 -12.31 -14.65
CA GLY A 232 -0.19 -12.34 -13.31
C GLY A 232 -0.42 -13.71 -12.65
N VAL A 233 0.21 -13.88 -11.47
CA VAL A 233 0.14 -15.13 -10.70
C VAL A 233 -1.27 -15.48 -10.24
N ASP A 234 -2.10 -14.47 -9.97
CA ASP A 234 -3.43 -14.66 -9.38
C ASP A 234 -4.40 -15.33 -10.36
N SER A 235 -4.42 -14.85 -11.61
CA SER A 235 -5.27 -15.44 -12.66
C SER A 235 -4.76 -16.82 -13.09
N ALA A 236 -3.44 -17.03 -13.14
CA ALA A 236 -2.86 -18.34 -13.43
C ALA A 236 -3.21 -19.40 -12.37
N VAL A 237 -3.05 -19.07 -11.08
CA VAL A 237 -3.42 -19.98 -10.00
C VAL A 237 -4.94 -20.18 -9.93
N SER A 238 -5.74 -19.15 -10.22
CA SER A 238 -7.20 -19.29 -10.32
C SER A 238 -7.60 -20.31 -11.40
N ALA A 239 -7.01 -20.23 -12.60
CA ALA A 239 -7.25 -21.18 -13.68
C ALA A 239 -6.87 -22.61 -13.29
N LEU A 240 -5.72 -22.77 -12.62
CA LEU A 240 -5.28 -24.06 -12.10
C LEU A 240 -6.26 -24.65 -11.09
N LEU A 241 -6.71 -23.86 -10.12
CA LEU A 241 -7.65 -24.32 -9.10
C LEU A 241 -8.98 -24.75 -9.72
N LEU A 242 -9.48 -24.02 -10.70
CA LEU A 242 -10.68 -24.39 -11.46
C LEU A 242 -10.48 -25.73 -12.20
N LYS A 243 -9.36 -25.89 -12.91
CA LYS A 243 -9.08 -27.15 -13.62
C LYS A 243 -8.96 -28.33 -12.66
N LYS A 244 -8.26 -28.17 -11.52
CA LYS A 244 -8.13 -29.21 -10.49
C LYS A 244 -9.47 -29.62 -9.87
N ARG A 245 -10.46 -28.71 -9.82
CA ARG A 245 -11.82 -29.00 -9.36
C ARG A 245 -12.74 -29.61 -10.42
N GLY A 246 -12.24 -29.84 -11.64
CA GLY A 246 -12.99 -30.54 -12.70
C GLY A 246 -13.96 -29.66 -13.49
N PHE A 247 -13.76 -28.34 -13.48
CA PHE A 247 -14.47 -27.43 -14.38
C PHE A 247 -13.94 -27.53 -15.82
N ASN A 248 -14.81 -27.29 -16.80
CA ASN A 248 -14.38 -27.10 -18.19
C ASN A 248 -13.93 -25.65 -18.37
N VAL A 249 -12.63 -25.41 -18.17
CA VAL A 249 -12.07 -24.06 -18.11
C VAL A 249 -11.62 -23.60 -19.48
N THR A 250 -11.97 -22.36 -19.84
CA THR A 250 -11.42 -21.66 -21.01
C THR A 250 -10.87 -20.30 -20.58
N ALA A 251 -9.64 -20.00 -21.00
CA ALA A 251 -8.96 -18.76 -20.67
C ALA A 251 -9.23 -17.68 -21.74
N VAL A 252 -9.49 -16.46 -21.30
CA VAL A 252 -9.65 -15.30 -22.17
C VAL A 252 -8.73 -14.17 -21.72
N HIS A 253 -7.91 -13.67 -22.64
CA HIS A 253 -7.16 -12.43 -22.46
C HIS A 253 -7.90 -11.25 -23.08
N MET A 254 -8.16 -10.22 -22.30
CA MET A 254 -8.80 -8.99 -22.75
C MET A 254 -7.73 -7.96 -23.15
N ILE A 255 -7.84 -7.43 -24.36
CA ILE A 255 -7.08 -6.27 -24.82
C ILE A 255 -7.98 -5.05 -24.64
N ASN A 256 -7.68 -4.24 -23.63
CA ASN A 256 -8.49 -3.06 -23.27
C ASN A 256 -7.80 -1.74 -23.63
N TRP A 257 -6.57 -1.80 -24.13
CA TRP A 257 -5.79 -0.62 -24.48
C TRP A 257 -4.80 -0.98 -25.60
N ASP A 258 -4.82 -0.23 -26.69
CA ASP A 258 -3.86 -0.39 -27.79
C ASP A 258 -3.28 0.97 -28.21
N PRO A 259 -1.99 1.24 -27.91
CA PRO A 259 -1.33 2.46 -28.34
C PRO A 259 -1.22 2.63 -29.87
N LEU A 260 -1.43 1.57 -30.65
CA LEU A 260 -1.48 1.68 -32.12
C LEU A 260 -2.73 2.43 -32.58
N GLU A 261 -3.83 2.35 -31.84
CA GLU A 261 -5.05 3.10 -32.14
C GLU A 261 -4.94 4.59 -31.73
N GLU A 262 -3.90 4.97 -30.97
CA GLU A 262 -3.61 6.35 -30.57
C GLU A 262 -2.79 7.14 -31.61
N GLY A 263 -2.36 6.52 -32.71
CA GLY A 263 -1.68 7.21 -33.82
C GLY A 263 -0.23 7.63 -33.57
N THR A 264 0.32 7.42 -32.37
CA THR A 264 1.72 7.73 -32.04
C THR A 264 2.66 6.52 -32.22
N THR A 265 3.50 6.59 -33.26
CA THR A 265 4.75 5.83 -33.54
C THR A 265 4.76 4.48 -34.30
N THR A 266 5.71 4.44 -35.25
CA THR A 266 6.37 3.28 -35.88
C THR A 266 7.04 2.35 -34.86
N CYS A 267 7.02 1.04 -35.12
CA CYS A 267 6.77 -0.02 -34.13
C CYS A 267 7.99 -0.68 -33.44
N PRO A 268 8.14 -0.57 -32.10
CA PRO A 268 8.71 -1.60 -31.22
C PRO A 268 7.64 -2.49 -30.54
N GLN A 269 6.35 -2.18 -30.70
CA GLN A 269 5.22 -2.73 -29.93
C GLN A 269 4.71 -4.11 -30.39
N SER A 270 4.84 -4.46 -31.67
CA SER A 270 4.47 -5.80 -32.20
C SER A 270 5.22 -6.92 -31.47
N LYS A 271 6.44 -6.64 -31.00
CA LYS A 271 7.25 -7.52 -30.14
C LYS A 271 6.72 -7.66 -28.70
N ARG A 272 6.03 -6.65 -28.15
CA ARG A 272 5.46 -6.66 -26.79
C ARG A 272 4.09 -7.36 -26.74
N ARG A 273 3.24 -7.12 -27.74
CA ARG A 273 1.94 -7.81 -27.91
C ARG A 273 2.16 -9.31 -28.13
N SER A 274 3.04 -9.66 -29.08
CA SER A 274 3.46 -11.05 -29.30
C SER A 274 4.20 -11.66 -28.10
N GLY A 275 4.93 -10.86 -27.30
CA GLY A 275 5.59 -11.32 -26.07
C GLY A 275 4.60 -11.70 -24.95
N ARG A 276 3.58 -10.88 -24.70
CA ARG A 276 2.52 -11.20 -23.73
C ARG A 276 1.67 -12.36 -24.19
N GLU A 277 1.24 -12.36 -25.45
CA GLU A 277 0.46 -13.46 -26.03
C GLU A 277 1.24 -14.79 -25.95
N LYS A 278 2.54 -14.78 -26.28
CA LYS A 278 3.43 -15.94 -26.04
C LYS A 278 3.57 -16.31 -24.56
N GLU A 279 3.54 -15.34 -23.64
CA GLU A 279 3.57 -15.59 -22.19
C GLU A 279 2.26 -16.25 -21.71
N PHE A 280 1.11 -15.76 -22.18
CA PHE A 280 -0.21 -16.32 -21.89
C PHE A 280 -0.40 -17.71 -22.48
N VAL A 281 -0.02 -17.88 -23.74
CA VAL A 281 0.02 -19.17 -24.43
C VAL A 281 1.00 -20.10 -23.71
N GLY A 282 2.17 -19.60 -23.29
CA GLY A 282 3.14 -20.35 -22.49
C GLY A 282 2.59 -20.80 -21.14
N ILE A 283 1.84 -19.97 -20.42
CA ILE A 283 1.17 -20.33 -19.16
C ILE A 283 0.07 -21.38 -19.42
N SER A 284 -0.75 -21.17 -20.44
CA SER A 284 -1.84 -22.08 -20.81
C SER A 284 -1.31 -23.45 -21.25
N PHE A 285 -0.21 -23.46 -22.02
CA PHE A 285 0.43 -24.66 -22.57
C PHE A 285 1.30 -25.40 -21.55
N SER A 286 2.05 -24.68 -20.69
CA SER A 286 3.00 -25.32 -19.76
C SER A 286 2.34 -26.13 -18.65
N LEU A 287 1.11 -25.79 -18.26
CA LEU A 287 0.52 -26.36 -17.04
C LEU A 287 -0.94 -26.72 -17.12
N LEU A 288 -1.65 -26.16 -18.09
CA LEU A 288 -3.08 -26.06 -17.97
C LEU A 288 -3.83 -26.74 -19.09
N ASP A 289 -3.29 -26.95 -20.30
CA ASP A 289 -4.05 -27.51 -21.42
C ASP A 289 -5.50 -26.97 -21.41
N ILE A 290 -5.59 -25.65 -21.27
CA ILE A 290 -6.82 -24.86 -21.19
C ILE A 290 -6.89 -24.10 -22.50
N PRO A 291 -8.02 -24.19 -23.25
CA PRO A 291 -8.22 -23.38 -24.45
C PRO A 291 -8.04 -21.89 -24.13
N PHE A 292 -7.37 -21.17 -25.02
CA PHE A 292 -7.02 -19.76 -24.83
C PHE A 292 -7.55 -18.91 -25.98
N HIS A 293 -8.22 -17.80 -25.65
CA HIS A 293 -8.73 -16.82 -26.60
C HIS A 293 -8.31 -15.41 -26.24
N THR A 294 -8.26 -14.55 -27.23
CA THR A 294 -8.02 -13.11 -27.06
C THR A 294 -9.24 -12.35 -27.55
N VAL A 295 -9.68 -11.35 -26.78
CA VAL A 295 -10.81 -10.48 -27.13
C VAL A 295 -10.37 -9.03 -27.04
N ASN A 296 -10.81 -8.21 -27.98
CA ASN A 296 -10.54 -6.78 -28.02
C ASN A 296 -11.74 -6.01 -27.44
N PHE A 297 -11.50 -5.24 -26.39
CA PHE A 297 -12.44 -4.31 -25.76
C PHE A 297 -11.87 -2.88 -25.69
N VAL A 298 -10.94 -2.52 -26.59
CA VAL A 298 -10.30 -1.19 -26.62
C VAL A 298 -11.34 -0.10 -26.80
N LYS A 299 -12.30 -0.30 -27.72
CA LYS A 299 -13.36 0.68 -28.00
C LYS A 299 -14.27 0.89 -26.79
N GLU A 300 -14.73 -0.18 -26.17
CA GLU A 300 -15.59 -0.17 -24.99
C GLU A 300 -14.86 0.50 -23.83
N TYR A 301 -13.59 0.13 -23.61
CA TYR A 301 -12.74 0.73 -22.59
C TYR A 301 -12.56 2.23 -22.77
N TRP A 302 -12.23 2.65 -24.01
CA TRP A 302 -12.01 4.05 -24.33
C TRP A 302 -13.26 4.87 -24.02
N ASN A 303 -14.41 4.44 -24.52
CA ASN A 303 -15.65 5.20 -24.41
C ASN A 303 -16.25 5.19 -23.00
N GLU A 304 -16.24 4.06 -22.31
CA GLU A 304 -16.97 3.90 -21.05
C GLU A 304 -16.09 4.12 -19.81
N VAL A 305 -14.78 3.95 -19.92
CA VAL A 305 -13.84 4.11 -18.79
C VAL A 305 -12.96 5.34 -19.00
N PHE A 306 -12.27 5.42 -20.13
CA PHE A 306 -11.20 6.41 -20.31
C PHE A 306 -11.72 7.83 -20.52
N LEU A 307 -12.74 8.03 -21.37
CA LEU A 307 -13.33 9.36 -21.56
C LEU A 307 -13.93 9.92 -20.27
N SER A 308 -14.65 9.09 -19.52
CA SER A 308 -15.18 9.46 -18.19
C SER A 308 -14.05 9.84 -17.23
N PHE A 309 -12.96 9.06 -17.23
CA PHE A 309 -11.77 9.35 -16.45
C PHE A 309 -11.17 10.73 -16.80
N LEU A 310 -10.99 11.05 -18.10
CA LEU A 310 -10.46 12.34 -18.52
C LEU A 310 -11.37 13.51 -18.10
N GLU A 311 -12.68 13.37 -18.24
CA GLU A 311 -13.64 14.42 -17.89
C GLU A 311 -13.65 14.73 -16.39
N ASN A 312 -13.48 13.70 -15.56
CA ASN A 312 -13.30 13.89 -14.12
C ASN A 312 -12.03 14.69 -13.79
N TYR A 313 -10.91 14.38 -14.45
CA TYR A 313 -9.67 15.14 -14.25
C TYR A 313 -9.75 16.58 -14.75
N ARG A 314 -10.49 16.84 -15.84
CA ARG A 314 -10.78 18.20 -16.34
C ARG A 314 -11.60 19.03 -15.37
N SER A 315 -12.46 18.38 -14.58
CA SER A 315 -13.27 19.01 -13.54
C SER A 315 -12.62 18.99 -12.15
N GLY A 316 -11.32 18.64 -12.06
CA GLY A 316 -10.59 18.62 -10.79
C GLY A 316 -11.01 17.49 -9.82
N ARG A 317 -11.77 16.50 -10.31
CA ARG A 317 -12.24 15.34 -9.54
C ARG A 317 -11.24 14.19 -9.63
N THR A 318 -11.13 13.43 -8.53
CA THR A 318 -10.19 12.30 -8.44
C THR A 318 -10.95 10.99 -8.45
N VAL A 319 -10.97 10.31 -9.59
CA VAL A 319 -11.67 9.03 -9.75
C VAL A 319 -10.72 7.83 -9.78
N VAL A 320 -11.25 6.65 -9.45
CA VAL A 320 -10.54 5.38 -9.55
C VAL A 320 -11.06 4.61 -10.77
N PRO A 321 -10.38 4.66 -11.94
CA PRO A 321 -10.89 4.06 -13.17
C PRO A 321 -11.05 2.53 -13.10
N ASP A 322 -10.32 1.88 -12.19
CA ASP A 322 -10.43 0.42 -11.98
C ASP A 322 -11.82 0.00 -11.49
N ILE A 323 -12.56 0.87 -10.80
CA ILE A 323 -13.94 0.60 -10.36
C ILE A 323 -14.86 0.48 -11.57
N VAL A 324 -14.79 1.47 -12.48
CA VAL A 324 -15.58 1.50 -13.72
C VAL A 324 -15.16 0.38 -14.68
N CYS A 325 -13.86 0.10 -14.78
CA CYS A 325 -13.33 -1.03 -15.55
C CYS A 325 -13.92 -2.38 -15.06
N ASN A 326 -14.05 -2.57 -13.75
CA ASN A 326 -14.68 -3.78 -13.24
C ASN A 326 -16.16 -3.84 -13.62
N SER A 327 -16.94 -2.79 -13.35
CA SER A 327 -18.39 -2.83 -13.60
C SER A 327 -18.77 -2.89 -15.08
N ARG A 328 -18.03 -2.19 -15.95
CA ARG A 328 -18.33 -2.07 -17.40
C ARG A 328 -17.58 -3.08 -18.26
N ILE A 329 -16.33 -3.37 -17.95
CA ILE A 329 -15.49 -4.20 -18.84
C ILE A 329 -15.46 -5.64 -18.35
N LYS A 330 -15.07 -5.87 -17.09
CA LYS A 330 -14.87 -7.24 -16.59
C LYS A 330 -16.18 -7.95 -16.25
N PHE A 331 -17.12 -7.26 -15.63
CA PHE A 331 -18.38 -7.85 -15.17
C PHE A 331 -19.57 -7.48 -16.06
N ASP A 332 -19.33 -6.80 -17.18
CA ASP A 332 -20.37 -6.55 -18.19
C ASP A 332 -19.89 -7.05 -19.56
N HIS A 333 -19.09 -6.30 -20.32
CA HIS A 333 -18.64 -6.73 -21.66
C HIS A 333 -17.98 -8.12 -21.71
N PHE A 334 -17.01 -8.40 -20.83
CA PHE A 334 -16.35 -9.71 -20.74
C PHE A 334 -17.31 -10.80 -20.26
N GLN A 335 -18.15 -10.49 -19.28
CA GLN A 335 -19.10 -11.47 -18.75
C GLN A 335 -20.14 -11.84 -19.81
N ASN A 336 -20.72 -10.86 -20.50
CA ASN A 336 -21.67 -11.10 -21.58
C ASN A 336 -21.01 -11.86 -22.73
N PHE A 337 -19.79 -11.51 -23.12
CA PHE A 337 -19.03 -12.28 -24.10
C PHE A 337 -18.87 -13.75 -23.69
N ALA A 338 -18.46 -14.01 -22.45
CA ALA A 338 -18.30 -15.37 -21.94
C ALA A 338 -19.64 -16.15 -21.93
N LEU A 339 -20.71 -15.53 -21.44
CA LEU A 339 -22.01 -16.18 -21.32
C LEU A 339 -22.66 -16.42 -22.70
N GLU A 340 -22.67 -15.42 -23.58
CA GLU A 340 -23.41 -15.47 -24.84
C GLU A 340 -22.61 -16.07 -26.00
N LYS A 341 -21.29 -15.80 -26.08
CA LYS A 341 -20.46 -16.24 -27.22
C LYS A 341 -19.74 -17.55 -26.93
N MET A 342 -19.37 -17.79 -25.66
CA MET A 342 -18.65 -19.00 -25.26
C MET A 342 -19.54 -20.00 -24.53
N ASN A 343 -20.83 -19.70 -24.35
CA ASN A 343 -21.79 -20.53 -23.64
C ASN A 343 -21.27 -20.96 -22.25
N ALA A 344 -20.64 -20.01 -21.53
CA ALA A 344 -20.15 -20.23 -20.19
C ALA A 344 -21.31 -20.34 -19.20
N ASP A 345 -21.20 -21.26 -18.24
CA ASP A 345 -22.10 -21.31 -17.09
C ASP A 345 -21.73 -20.21 -16.08
N PHE A 346 -20.42 -20.01 -15.89
CA PHE A 346 -19.82 -19.09 -14.94
C PHE A 346 -18.60 -18.37 -15.52
N VAL A 347 -18.28 -17.22 -14.94
CA VAL A 347 -17.08 -16.44 -15.24
C VAL A 347 -16.19 -16.42 -14.01
N ALA A 348 -14.88 -16.50 -14.19
CA ALA A 348 -13.92 -16.43 -13.10
C ALA A 348 -12.92 -15.30 -13.29
N THR A 349 -12.44 -14.75 -12.18
CA THR A 349 -11.36 -13.75 -12.17
C THR A 349 -10.41 -14.01 -11.00
N GLY A 350 -9.17 -13.53 -11.13
CA GLY A 350 -8.17 -13.60 -10.05
C GLY A 350 -8.31 -12.52 -8.99
N HIS A 351 -9.52 -12.03 -8.71
CA HIS A 351 -9.72 -11.00 -7.69
C HIS A 351 -9.70 -11.61 -6.27
N TYR A 352 -9.17 -10.86 -5.31
CA TYR A 352 -9.18 -11.17 -3.89
C TYR A 352 -10.49 -10.69 -3.25
N ALA A 353 -11.57 -11.39 -3.54
CA ALA A 353 -12.88 -11.24 -2.92
C ALA A 353 -13.55 -12.62 -2.87
N THR A 354 -14.58 -12.80 -2.07
CA THR A 354 -15.38 -14.02 -2.08
C THR A 354 -16.87 -13.68 -2.15
N THR A 355 -17.72 -14.67 -2.32
CA THR A 355 -19.17 -14.48 -2.33
C THR A 355 -19.85 -15.37 -1.29
N SER A 356 -21.09 -15.06 -0.91
CA SER A 356 -21.90 -15.98 -0.11
C SER A 356 -22.17 -17.32 -0.80
N PHE A 357 -21.94 -17.44 -2.11
CA PHE A 357 -22.01 -18.70 -2.86
C PHE A 357 -20.70 -19.48 -2.84
N GLY A 358 -19.66 -18.97 -2.18
CA GLY A 358 -18.33 -19.57 -2.13
C GLY A 358 -17.43 -19.13 -3.29
N ASP A 359 -16.16 -19.54 -3.23
CA ASP A 359 -15.14 -19.18 -4.22
C ASP A 359 -15.37 -19.87 -5.59
N PHE A 360 -16.06 -21.01 -5.57
CA PHE A 360 -16.32 -21.87 -6.72
C PHE A 360 -17.80 -22.23 -6.85
N GLN A 361 -18.69 -21.35 -6.36
CA GLN A 361 -20.15 -21.49 -6.47
C GLN A 361 -20.70 -22.72 -5.73
N GLU A 362 -20.04 -23.16 -4.65
CA GLU A 362 -20.41 -24.30 -3.81
C GLU A 362 -21.83 -24.18 -3.22
N HIS A 363 -22.29 -22.96 -2.94
CA HIS A 363 -23.60 -22.67 -2.34
C HIS A 363 -24.53 -21.93 -3.31
N HIS A 364 -24.30 -22.07 -4.61
CA HIS A 364 -25.07 -21.38 -5.64
C HIS A 364 -26.56 -21.69 -5.56
N SER A 365 -27.37 -20.64 -5.57
CA SER A 365 -28.83 -20.74 -5.53
C SER A 365 -29.47 -19.63 -6.35
N LEU A 366 -30.32 -20.00 -7.30
CA LEU A 366 -31.05 -19.04 -8.16
C LEU A 366 -32.01 -18.14 -7.37
N ASN A 367 -32.51 -18.62 -6.22
CA ASN A 367 -33.52 -17.91 -5.43
C ASN A 367 -32.93 -17.10 -4.26
N LYS A 368 -31.60 -17.04 -4.13
CA LYS A 368 -30.93 -16.30 -3.05
C LYS A 368 -30.15 -15.12 -3.60
N GLU A 369 -30.12 -14.03 -2.84
CA GLU A 369 -29.20 -12.92 -3.09
C GLU A 369 -27.77 -13.36 -2.80
N VAL A 370 -26.84 -12.92 -3.64
CA VAL A 370 -25.41 -13.15 -3.47
C VAL A 370 -24.79 -11.94 -2.79
N ASN A 371 -24.01 -12.18 -1.74
CA ASN A 371 -23.30 -11.12 -1.04
C ASN A 371 -21.85 -11.11 -1.52
N LEU A 372 -21.33 -9.93 -1.85
CA LEU A 372 -19.90 -9.74 -2.05
C LEU A 372 -19.22 -9.65 -0.67
N LEU A 373 -18.19 -10.44 -0.45
CA LEU A 373 -17.50 -10.55 0.84
C LEU A 373 -16.01 -10.23 0.68
N CYS A 374 -15.42 -9.60 1.70
CA CYS A 374 -13.99 -9.29 1.76
C CYS A 374 -13.14 -10.54 1.57
N GLY A 375 -12.07 -10.41 0.78
CA GLY A 375 -11.06 -11.46 0.63
C GLY A 375 -10.43 -11.85 1.98
N ALA A 376 -9.87 -13.06 2.06
CA ALA A 376 -9.21 -13.54 3.27
C ALA A 376 -7.96 -12.73 3.62
N ASP A 377 -7.24 -12.24 2.61
CA ASP A 377 -6.07 -11.37 2.77
C ASP A 377 -6.50 -9.90 2.87
N PRO A 378 -6.44 -9.26 4.05
CA PRO A 378 -6.93 -7.88 4.21
C PRO A 378 -6.13 -6.85 3.42
N LEU A 379 -4.86 -7.14 3.11
CA LEU A 379 -3.99 -6.23 2.35
C LEU A 379 -4.23 -6.35 0.84
N LYS A 380 -4.81 -7.47 0.41
CA LYS A 380 -5.16 -7.72 -1.00
C LYS A 380 -6.64 -7.62 -1.29
N ASP A 381 -7.50 -7.52 -0.28
CA ASP A 381 -8.95 -7.35 -0.43
C ASP A 381 -9.28 -6.35 -1.55
N GLN A 382 -9.99 -6.84 -2.55
CA GLN A 382 -10.35 -6.10 -3.75
C GLN A 382 -11.83 -5.72 -3.81
N THR A 383 -12.60 -5.97 -2.75
CA THR A 383 -14.02 -5.59 -2.69
C THR A 383 -14.26 -4.09 -2.90
N TYR A 384 -13.30 -3.23 -2.52
CA TYR A 384 -13.35 -1.78 -2.80
C TYR A 384 -13.49 -1.51 -4.31
N PHE A 385 -12.78 -2.27 -5.15
CA PHE A 385 -12.85 -2.11 -6.61
C PHE A 385 -14.06 -2.79 -7.25
N LEU A 386 -14.74 -3.66 -6.51
CA LEU A 386 -15.89 -4.45 -6.97
C LEU A 386 -17.21 -3.93 -6.39
N CYS A 387 -17.19 -2.79 -5.70
CA CYS A 387 -18.34 -2.26 -4.97
C CYS A 387 -19.55 -1.90 -5.84
N THR A 388 -19.36 -1.70 -7.14
CA THR A 388 -20.43 -1.37 -8.11
C THR A 388 -20.88 -2.59 -8.94
N VAL A 389 -20.36 -3.79 -8.65
CA VAL A 389 -20.76 -5.02 -9.34
C VAL A 389 -22.11 -5.50 -8.80
N GLN A 390 -23.05 -5.71 -9.71
CA GLN A 390 -24.47 -5.94 -9.40
C GLN A 390 -24.78 -7.41 -9.08
N GLN A 391 -25.95 -7.66 -8.48
CA GLN A 391 -26.45 -9.02 -8.17
C GLN A 391 -26.31 -9.99 -9.35
N GLU A 392 -26.78 -9.58 -10.53
CA GLU A 392 -26.85 -10.42 -11.71
C GLU A 392 -25.46 -10.91 -12.13
N GLN A 393 -24.49 -10.01 -12.05
CA GLN A 393 -23.10 -10.26 -12.42
C GLN A 393 -22.43 -11.20 -11.40
N LEU A 394 -22.60 -10.91 -10.11
CA LEU A 394 -22.01 -11.71 -9.02
C LEU A 394 -22.54 -13.14 -8.96
N ARG A 395 -23.83 -13.36 -9.29
CA ARG A 395 -24.45 -14.70 -9.25
C ARG A 395 -23.74 -15.72 -10.14
N ARG A 396 -23.11 -15.25 -11.22
CA ARG A 396 -22.37 -16.09 -12.17
C ARG A 396 -20.84 -15.92 -12.08
N THR A 397 -20.33 -15.31 -11.01
CA THR A 397 -18.91 -15.00 -10.85
C THR A 397 -18.22 -15.90 -9.83
N MET A 398 -17.03 -16.40 -10.16
CA MET A 398 -16.14 -17.13 -9.26
C MET A 398 -14.89 -16.31 -8.93
N PHE A 399 -14.44 -16.42 -7.69
CA PHE A 399 -13.18 -15.82 -7.20
C PHE A 399 -12.32 -16.91 -6.56
N PRO A 400 -11.63 -17.75 -7.36
CA PRO A 400 -10.95 -18.95 -6.86
C PRO A 400 -9.87 -18.72 -5.80
N VAL A 401 -9.32 -17.51 -5.73
CA VAL A 401 -8.25 -17.10 -4.81
C VAL A 401 -8.76 -16.26 -3.64
N GLY A 402 -10.07 -16.01 -3.56
CA GLY A 402 -10.72 -15.14 -2.59
C GLY A 402 -10.44 -15.49 -1.14
N SER A 403 -10.44 -16.79 -0.83
CA SER A 403 -10.21 -17.30 0.52
C SER A 403 -8.74 -17.57 0.85
N MET A 404 -7.80 -17.08 0.05
CA MET A 404 -6.37 -17.39 0.19
C MET A 404 -5.51 -16.14 0.43
N MET A 405 -4.43 -16.34 1.19
CA MET A 405 -3.38 -15.34 1.36
C MET A 405 -2.52 -15.24 0.10
N LYS A 406 -2.01 -14.05 -0.24
CA LYS A 406 -1.11 -13.87 -1.38
C LYS A 406 0.12 -14.78 -1.33
N SER A 407 0.62 -15.05 -0.13
CA SER A 407 1.75 -15.96 0.11
C SER A 407 1.42 -17.40 -0.33
N GLN A 408 0.21 -17.89 -0.02
CA GLN A 408 -0.26 -19.20 -0.44
C GLN A 408 -0.40 -19.29 -1.97
N ILE A 409 -0.91 -18.24 -2.61
CA ILE A 409 -1.01 -18.17 -4.08
C ILE A 409 0.37 -18.29 -4.74
N ARG A 410 1.38 -17.57 -4.23
CA ARG A 410 2.75 -17.67 -4.76
C ARG A 410 3.37 -19.04 -4.49
N GLN A 411 3.06 -19.66 -3.35
CA GLN A 411 3.55 -20.99 -3.02
C GLN A 411 2.96 -22.05 -3.96
N ILE A 412 1.65 -22.03 -4.20
CA ILE A 412 0.99 -22.94 -5.16
C ILE A 412 1.59 -22.76 -6.55
N ALA A 413 1.79 -21.52 -6.98
CA ALA A 413 2.45 -21.25 -8.25
C ALA A 413 3.87 -21.86 -8.31
N PHE A 414 4.64 -21.80 -7.22
CA PHE A 414 5.97 -22.39 -7.19
C PHE A 414 5.95 -23.93 -7.23
N GLU A 415 5.08 -24.55 -6.44
CA GLU A 415 4.92 -26.00 -6.36
C GLU A 415 4.48 -26.61 -7.71
N GLU A 416 3.68 -25.86 -8.46
CA GLU A 416 3.14 -26.25 -9.75
C GLU A 416 4.03 -25.78 -10.90
N GLY A 417 5.29 -25.40 -10.65
CA GLY A 417 6.23 -25.05 -11.73
C GLY A 417 5.99 -23.70 -12.43
N LEU A 418 5.02 -22.88 -12.00
CA LEU A 418 4.78 -21.48 -12.46
C LEU A 418 5.83 -20.50 -11.95
N THR A 419 7.10 -20.91 -11.86
CA THR A 419 8.16 -20.12 -11.20
C THR A 419 8.38 -18.75 -11.85
N ASN A 420 8.20 -18.63 -13.18
CA ASN A 420 8.30 -17.37 -13.91
C ASN A 420 7.20 -16.38 -13.52
N VAL A 421 5.97 -16.86 -13.38
CA VAL A 421 4.81 -16.03 -13.00
C VAL A 421 4.85 -15.71 -11.50
N ALA A 422 5.26 -16.67 -10.67
CA ALA A 422 5.36 -16.50 -9.21
C ALA A 422 6.36 -15.40 -8.80
N LYS A 423 7.44 -15.21 -9.57
CA LYS A 423 8.47 -14.18 -9.34
C LYS A 423 8.11 -12.83 -9.94
N LYS A 424 7.06 -12.74 -10.75
CA LYS A 424 6.66 -11.51 -11.43
C LYS A 424 6.19 -10.47 -10.41
N ALA A 425 6.73 -9.27 -10.50
CA ALA A 425 6.27 -8.15 -9.70
C ALA A 425 4.81 -7.83 -10.04
N GLU A 426 4.06 -7.39 -9.03
CA GLU A 426 2.66 -7.01 -9.23
C GLU A 426 2.57 -5.78 -10.14
N SER A 427 1.58 -5.79 -11.03
CA SER A 427 1.21 -4.60 -11.79
C SER A 427 0.66 -3.57 -10.82
N MET A 428 1.37 -2.46 -10.65
CA MET A 428 0.99 -1.34 -9.79
C MET A 428 0.69 -0.13 -10.67
N GLY A 429 -0.46 0.51 -10.45
CA GLY A 429 -0.93 1.65 -11.24
C GLY A 429 -2.13 1.29 -12.11
N ILE A 430 -2.68 2.29 -12.81
CA ILE A 430 -3.75 2.10 -13.78
C ILE A 430 -3.25 1.17 -14.90
N CYS A 431 -4.08 0.22 -15.32
CA CYS A 431 -3.69 -0.94 -16.13
C CYS A 431 -2.90 -0.61 -17.42
N PHE A 432 -3.05 0.59 -17.99
CA PHE A 432 -2.43 1.03 -19.25
C PHE A 432 -1.29 2.06 -19.09
N VAL A 433 -1.23 2.81 -17.98
CA VAL A 433 -0.24 3.90 -17.76
C VAL A 433 1.17 3.35 -17.45
N GLY A 434 1.32 2.04 -17.23
CA GLY A 434 2.62 1.43 -16.93
C GLY A 434 3.11 1.76 -15.50
N ARG A 435 4.41 1.62 -15.25
CA ARG A 435 4.99 1.81 -13.91
C ARG A 435 4.93 3.28 -13.45
N LYS A 436 4.91 3.45 -12.12
CA LYS A 436 4.91 4.74 -11.39
C LYS A 436 5.92 5.76 -11.95
N ASN A 437 5.53 7.04 -11.87
CA ASN A 437 6.26 8.26 -12.26
C ASN A 437 6.04 8.78 -13.70
N LYS A 438 5.02 8.29 -14.40
CA LYS A 438 4.63 8.79 -15.73
C LYS A 438 3.17 9.25 -15.82
N PHE A 439 2.45 9.31 -14.70
CA PHE A 439 1.04 9.66 -14.73
C PHE A 439 0.83 11.11 -15.20
N ASP A 440 1.58 12.06 -14.63
CA ASP A 440 1.48 13.48 -15.02
C ASP A 440 1.79 13.66 -16.53
N GLN A 441 2.84 12.99 -17.04
CA GLN A 441 3.17 12.99 -18.47
C GLN A 441 2.07 12.36 -19.32
N PHE A 442 1.53 11.22 -18.88
CA PHE A 442 0.47 10.52 -19.60
C PHE A 442 -0.80 11.37 -19.70
N ILE A 443 -1.23 12.01 -18.60
CA ILE A 443 -2.46 12.79 -18.61
C ILE A 443 -2.32 14.07 -19.46
N ASP A 444 -1.11 14.63 -19.54
CA ASP A 444 -0.80 15.80 -20.38
C ASP A 444 -0.91 15.50 -21.89
N GLU A 445 -0.88 14.23 -22.30
CA GLU A 445 -1.11 13.83 -23.71
C GLU A 445 -2.59 13.97 -24.11
N TYR A 446 -3.54 14.03 -23.16
CA TYR A 446 -4.99 14.06 -23.42
C TYR A 446 -5.71 15.28 -22.82
N ILE A 447 -5.11 15.97 -21.86
CA ILE A 447 -5.66 17.16 -21.22
C ILE A 447 -4.73 18.34 -21.50
N GLU A 448 -5.29 19.36 -22.14
CA GLU A 448 -4.60 20.64 -22.36
C GLU A 448 -4.21 21.28 -21.02
N GLN A 449 -2.93 21.65 -20.90
CA GLN A 449 -2.41 22.34 -19.73
C GLN A 449 -2.96 23.76 -19.67
N ARG A 450 -3.57 24.10 -18.52
CA ARG A 450 -4.14 25.42 -18.24
C ARG A 450 -3.50 25.99 -16.98
N PRO A 451 -2.52 26.88 -17.11
CA PRO A 451 -1.84 27.44 -15.95
C PRO A 451 -2.79 28.19 -15.02
N GLY A 452 -2.61 28.00 -13.72
CA GLY A 452 -3.47 28.56 -12.68
C GLY A 452 -2.69 28.91 -11.42
N SER A 453 -3.38 29.45 -10.42
CA SER A 453 -2.75 29.92 -9.18
C SER A 453 -2.83 28.89 -8.06
N VAL A 454 -1.76 28.80 -7.27
CA VAL A 454 -1.73 28.06 -6.01
C VAL A 454 -1.88 29.06 -4.88
N THR A 455 -2.92 28.90 -4.06
CA THR A 455 -3.19 29.80 -2.93
C THR A 455 -3.17 29.08 -1.59
N ASP A 456 -2.90 29.81 -0.52
CA ASP A 456 -3.11 29.32 0.85
C ASP A 456 -4.61 29.40 1.24
N LEU A 457 -4.93 29.02 2.48
CA LEU A 457 -6.29 29.11 3.04
C LEU A 457 -6.79 30.56 3.22
N ASN A 458 -5.91 31.55 3.28
CA ASN A 458 -6.26 32.97 3.38
C ASN A 458 -6.46 33.62 2.00
N GLY A 459 -6.28 32.86 0.92
CA GLY A 459 -6.38 33.35 -0.45
C GLY A 459 -5.11 34.03 -0.97
N VAL A 460 -3.99 34.00 -0.22
CA VAL A 460 -2.71 34.54 -0.66
C VAL A 460 -2.11 33.62 -1.72
N VAL A 461 -1.70 34.19 -2.85
CA VAL A 461 -1.02 33.45 -3.92
C VAL A 461 0.40 33.09 -3.46
N ILE A 462 0.66 31.79 -3.32
CA ILE A 462 1.96 31.25 -2.91
C ILE A 462 2.71 30.60 -4.09
N GLY A 463 2.09 30.55 -5.27
CA GLY A 463 2.68 29.92 -6.45
C GLY A 463 1.73 29.79 -7.63
N GLU A 464 2.16 29.07 -8.66
CA GLU A 464 1.45 28.84 -9.92
C GLU A 464 1.64 27.38 -10.34
N HIS A 465 0.68 26.83 -11.08
CA HIS A 465 0.70 25.44 -11.55
C HIS A 465 0.44 25.32 -13.04
N ASP A 466 0.77 24.18 -13.65
CA ASP A 466 0.60 23.93 -15.10
C ASP A 466 -0.80 23.42 -15.46
N GLY A 467 -1.55 22.89 -14.48
CA GLY A 467 -2.94 22.45 -14.68
C GLY A 467 -3.51 21.73 -13.47
N ILE A 468 -4.82 21.89 -13.23
CA ILE A 468 -5.51 21.31 -12.06
C ILE A 468 -5.53 19.78 -12.05
N HIS A 469 -5.43 19.15 -13.22
CA HIS A 469 -5.43 17.69 -13.39
C HIS A 469 -4.20 17.01 -12.76
N HIS A 470 -3.20 17.77 -12.33
CA HIS A 470 -2.06 17.28 -11.56
C HIS A 470 -2.31 17.26 -10.05
N PHE A 471 -3.47 17.73 -9.57
CA PHE A 471 -3.73 17.92 -8.14
C PHE A 471 -4.92 17.09 -7.66
N THR A 472 -4.80 16.61 -6.43
CA THR A 472 -5.81 15.84 -5.71
C THR A 472 -5.70 16.26 -4.25
N MET A 473 -6.82 16.28 -3.52
CA MET A 473 -6.82 16.58 -2.09
C MET A 473 -5.80 15.71 -1.33
N GLY A 474 -5.06 16.34 -0.42
CA GLY A 474 -4.01 15.70 0.38
C GLY A 474 -2.71 15.40 -0.37
N LYS A 475 -2.61 15.67 -1.68
CA LYS A 475 -1.35 15.59 -2.44
C LYS A 475 -0.42 16.72 -1.98
N ARG A 476 0.85 16.38 -1.72
CA ARG A 476 1.88 17.39 -1.45
C ARG A 476 2.19 18.16 -2.74
N VAL A 477 2.15 19.48 -2.68
CA VAL A 477 2.48 20.35 -3.82
C VAL A 477 3.99 20.32 -4.04
N HIS A 478 4.40 20.10 -5.30
CA HIS A 478 5.80 20.06 -5.65
C HIS A 478 6.41 21.46 -5.57
N GLY A 479 7.65 21.57 -5.07
CA GLY A 479 8.31 22.86 -4.86
C GLY A 479 8.45 23.73 -6.11
N ARG A 480 8.44 23.13 -7.32
CA ARG A 480 8.43 23.86 -8.60
C ARG A 480 7.23 24.80 -8.77
N TYR A 481 6.12 24.49 -8.10
CA TYR A 481 4.88 25.25 -8.17
C TYR A 481 4.77 26.33 -7.11
N LEU A 482 5.79 26.48 -6.24
CA LEU A 482 5.71 27.31 -5.06
C LEU A 482 6.81 28.39 -5.10
N ARG A 483 6.41 29.64 -4.87
CA ARG A 483 7.31 30.76 -4.63
C ARG A 483 7.73 30.80 -3.16
N THR A 484 6.84 30.36 -2.27
CA THR A 484 7.08 30.29 -0.82
C THR A 484 7.58 28.91 -0.41
N LYS A 485 8.64 28.87 0.42
CA LYS A 485 9.15 27.62 0.99
C LYS A 485 8.56 27.38 2.38
N SER A 486 8.23 26.12 2.65
CA SER A 486 7.81 25.63 3.97
C SER A 486 8.59 24.36 4.31
N HIS A 487 9.04 24.26 5.56
CA HIS A 487 9.69 23.07 6.08
C HIS A 487 8.69 21.90 6.26
N LEU A 488 7.43 22.20 6.54
CA LEU A 488 6.33 21.22 6.62
C LEU A 488 5.81 20.84 5.22
N GLY A 489 5.93 21.76 4.27
CA GLY A 489 5.45 21.63 2.90
C GLY A 489 3.95 21.93 2.78
N PHE A 490 3.51 22.23 1.56
CA PHE A 490 2.11 22.53 1.25
C PHE A 490 1.38 21.30 0.72
N PHE A 491 0.12 21.15 1.12
CA PHE A 491 -0.77 20.06 0.74
C PHE A 491 -2.07 20.63 0.18
N VAL A 492 -2.58 20.01 -0.89
CA VAL A 492 -3.83 20.44 -1.54
C VAL A 492 -5.01 20.20 -0.61
N VAL A 493 -5.81 21.23 -0.36
CA VAL A 493 -7.09 21.15 0.37
C VAL A 493 -8.25 21.07 -0.61
N LYS A 494 -8.21 21.87 -1.68
CA LYS A 494 -9.29 21.94 -2.66
C LYS A 494 -8.75 22.28 -4.03
N VAL A 495 -9.38 21.73 -5.06
CA VAL A 495 -9.16 22.09 -6.47
C VAL A 495 -10.43 22.76 -6.95
N GLU A 496 -10.32 24.00 -7.44
CA GLU A 496 -11.45 24.79 -7.94
C GLU A 496 -11.28 24.94 -9.46
N ALA A 497 -12.03 24.13 -10.20
CA ALA A 497 -11.92 24.05 -11.64
C ALA A 497 -12.42 25.31 -12.34
N GLU A 498 -13.47 25.94 -11.80
CA GLU A 498 -14.12 27.13 -12.37
C GLU A 498 -13.18 28.34 -12.38
N THR A 499 -12.40 28.52 -11.32
CA THR A 499 -11.43 29.62 -11.19
C THR A 499 -10.00 29.22 -11.54
N ASN A 500 -9.78 27.95 -11.89
CA ASN A 500 -8.46 27.36 -12.12
C ASN A 500 -7.48 27.62 -10.95
N ARG A 501 -7.93 27.30 -9.73
CA ARG A 501 -7.19 27.53 -8.48
C ARG A 501 -6.95 26.23 -7.72
N VAL A 502 -5.77 26.12 -7.11
CA VAL A 502 -5.44 25.05 -6.17
C VAL A 502 -5.23 25.66 -4.78
N ILE A 503 -6.12 25.35 -3.85
CA ILE A 503 -6.06 25.83 -2.47
C ILE A 503 -5.25 24.84 -1.64
N THR A 504 -4.36 25.35 -0.80
CA THR A 504 -3.41 24.54 -0.03
C THR A 504 -3.35 24.94 1.44
N CYS A 505 -2.90 24.00 2.27
CA CYS A 505 -2.55 24.22 3.67
C CYS A 505 -1.10 23.82 3.92
N GLU A 506 -0.51 24.39 4.97
CA GLU A 506 0.83 24.01 5.42
C GLU A 506 0.77 22.79 6.36
N GLY A 507 1.57 21.76 6.07
CA GLY A 507 1.69 20.55 6.87
C GLY A 507 0.72 19.42 6.52
N SER A 508 1.16 18.17 6.73
CA SER A 508 0.43 16.96 6.35
C SER A 508 -0.76 16.62 7.23
N HIS A 509 -0.83 17.24 8.42
CA HIS A 509 -1.81 17.00 9.49
C HIS A 509 -2.71 18.21 9.76
N HIS A 510 -2.77 19.16 8.82
CA HIS A 510 -3.66 20.30 8.96
C HIS A 510 -5.13 19.85 9.04
N SER A 511 -5.93 20.46 9.91
CA SER A 511 -7.32 20.07 10.20
C SER A 511 -8.23 20.10 8.96
N SER A 512 -7.98 21.00 8.02
CA SER A 512 -8.73 21.08 6.75
C SER A 512 -8.56 19.85 5.84
N LEU A 513 -7.57 18.99 6.08
CA LEU A 513 -7.37 17.75 5.32
C LEU A 513 -8.25 16.59 5.83
N TYR A 514 -8.98 16.77 6.94
CA TYR A 514 -9.74 15.72 7.60
C TYR A 514 -11.23 16.01 7.54
N ALA A 515 -11.94 15.28 6.68
CA ALA A 515 -13.39 15.41 6.52
C ALA A 515 -14.12 14.74 7.69
N THR A 516 -15.04 15.47 8.31
CA THR A 516 -15.94 15.01 9.38
C THR A 516 -17.35 14.74 8.85
N GLU A 517 -17.77 15.44 7.80
CA GLU A 517 -19.02 15.20 7.07
C GLU A 517 -18.78 15.39 5.57
N PHE A 518 -19.32 14.48 4.74
CA PHE A 518 -19.28 14.61 3.28
C PHE A 518 -20.53 14.01 2.66
N SER A 519 -20.90 14.47 1.47
CA SER A 519 -22.03 13.94 0.71
C SER A 519 -21.56 13.06 -0.44
N ILE A 520 -22.38 12.05 -0.74
CA ILE A 520 -22.18 11.10 -1.83
C ILE A 520 -23.45 11.01 -2.69
N ASN A 521 -23.32 10.56 -3.93
CA ASN A 521 -24.48 10.16 -4.72
C ASN A 521 -25.16 8.91 -4.11
N ILE A 522 -26.37 8.57 -4.58
CA ILE A 522 -27.01 7.31 -4.18
C ILE A 522 -26.08 6.15 -4.54
N PRO A 523 -25.69 5.30 -3.58
CA PRO A 523 -24.81 4.18 -3.85
C PRO A 523 -25.44 3.15 -4.77
N ASP A 524 -24.58 2.53 -5.59
CA ASP A 524 -24.91 1.29 -6.29
C ASP A 524 -24.93 0.14 -5.26
N TRP A 525 -26.09 -0.08 -4.64
CA TRP A 525 -26.27 -1.14 -3.67
C TRP A 525 -26.26 -2.50 -4.35
N ILE A 526 -25.36 -3.39 -3.90
CA ILE A 526 -25.21 -4.73 -4.46
C ILE A 526 -26.50 -5.53 -4.31
N SER A 527 -27.26 -5.36 -3.23
CA SER A 527 -28.57 -6.00 -3.00
C SER A 527 -29.75 -5.26 -3.64
N LYS A 528 -29.49 -4.19 -4.41
CA LYS A 528 -30.49 -3.25 -4.97
C LYS A 528 -31.39 -2.55 -3.95
N LYS A 529 -31.12 -2.74 -2.66
CA LYS A 529 -31.85 -2.14 -1.56
C LYS A 529 -30.86 -1.44 -0.66
N ALA A 530 -31.18 -0.21 -0.28
CA ALA A 530 -30.44 0.46 0.77
C ALA A 530 -30.43 -0.42 2.04
N PRO A 531 -29.30 -0.48 2.76
CA PRO A 531 -29.23 -1.27 3.97
C PRO A 531 -30.25 -0.78 4.99
N THR A 532 -31.20 -1.63 5.35
CA THR A 532 -32.08 -1.42 6.51
C THR A 532 -31.32 -1.80 7.78
N GLY A 533 -31.43 -0.99 8.85
CA GLY A 533 -30.80 -1.25 10.15
C GLY A 533 -30.28 0.00 10.86
N VAL A 534 -29.93 -0.15 12.14
CA VAL A 534 -29.31 0.91 12.95
C VAL A 534 -27.97 1.27 12.32
N SER A 535 -27.73 2.56 12.12
CA SER A 535 -26.57 3.08 11.41
C SER A 535 -25.21 2.71 12.05
N GLU A 536 -25.19 2.16 13.25
CA GLU A 536 -23.99 1.87 14.05
C GLU A 536 -23.21 0.63 13.57
N GLU A 537 -23.81 -0.24 12.76
CA GLU A 537 -23.15 -1.44 12.23
C GLU A 537 -22.52 -1.27 10.84
N ILE A 538 -22.65 -0.09 10.24
CA ILE A 538 -22.13 0.20 8.90
C ILE A 538 -20.79 0.90 9.01
N ALA A 539 -19.81 0.45 8.23
CA ALA A 539 -18.52 1.10 8.08
C ALA A 539 -18.31 1.56 6.65
N CYS A 540 -17.63 2.69 6.45
CA CYS A 540 -17.27 3.21 5.14
C CYS A 540 -15.76 3.16 4.89
N ARG A 541 -15.37 3.03 3.63
CA ARG A 541 -13.97 3.08 3.17
C ARG A 541 -13.89 3.97 1.94
N ILE A 542 -13.06 5.01 2.00
CA ILE A 542 -12.84 5.96 0.89
C ILE A 542 -11.55 5.70 0.10
N GLN A 543 -10.63 4.92 0.67
CA GLN A 543 -9.36 4.57 0.04
C GLN A 543 -9.06 3.10 0.29
N ARG A 544 -8.63 2.39 -0.76
CA ARG A 544 -8.37 0.93 -0.70
C ARG A 544 -7.39 0.52 0.41
N ALA A 545 -6.44 1.39 0.75
CA ALA A 545 -5.37 1.08 1.70
C ALA A 545 -5.82 1.31 3.16
N HIS A 546 -6.97 1.96 3.35
CA HIS A 546 -7.49 2.30 4.66
C HIS A 546 -8.43 1.18 5.16
N PRO A 547 -8.41 0.85 6.46
CA PRO A 547 -9.48 0.10 7.08
C PRO A 547 -10.83 0.82 6.89
N ALA A 548 -11.91 0.06 6.87
CA ALA A 548 -13.24 0.65 6.92
C ALA A 548 -13.46 1.29 8.29
N VAL A 549 -14.11 2.45 8.35
CA VAL A 549 -14.38 3.23 9.56
C VAL A 549 -15.88 3.21 9.84
N PRO A 550 -16.35 2.87 11.05
CA PRO A 550 -17.77 2.97 11.39
C PRO A 550 -18.33 4.34 11.02
N CYS A 551 -19.52 4.41 10.44
CA CYS A 551 -20.08 5.66 9.93
C CYS A 551 -21.58 5.73 10.07
N ARG A 552 -22.10 6.95 10.16
CA ARG A 552 -23.54 7.22 10.06
C ARG A 552 -23.93 7.74 8.68
N ILE A 553 -25.09 7.32 8.18
CA ILE A 553 -25.61 7.70 6.86
C ILE A 553 -26.97 8.36 7.04
N PHE A 554 -27.18 9.50 6.37
CA PHE A 554 -28.42 10.25 6.40
C PHE A 554 -28.84 10.59 4.97
N GLU A 555 -30.14 10.66 4.70
CA GLU A 555 -30.65 11.28 3.47
C GLU A 555 -30.25 12.76 3.44
N PHE A 556 -29.87 13.26 2.27
CA PHE A 556 -29.37 14.63 2.13
C PHE A 556 -29.79 15.23 0.79
N GLY A 557 -30.86 16.03 0.79
CA GLY A 557 -31.40 16.60 -0.45
C GLY A 557 -31.94 15.54 -1.42
N GLU A 558 -32.07 15.90 -2.69
CA GLU A 558 -32.50 14.96 -3.74
C GLU A 558 -31.32 14.10 -4.22
N ASN A 559 -31.50 12.77 -4.19
CA ASN A 559 -30.55 11.79 -4.73
C ASN A 559 -29.12 11.83 -4.15
N ARG A 560 -28.95 12.22 -2.89
CA ARG A 560 -27.67 12.13 -2.18
C ARG A 560 -27.82 11.62 -0.76
N LEU A 561 -26.72 11.07 -0.24
CA LEU A 561 -26.60 10.68 1.15
C LEU A 561 -25.46 11.47 1.79
N LYS A 562 -25.63 11.84 3.05
CA LYS A 562 -24.58 12.40 3.89
C LYS A 562 -23.95 11.29 4.73
N VAL A 563 -22.63 11.25 4.75
CA VAL A 563 -21.84 10.29 5.52
C VAL A 563 -21.09 11.02 6.63
N VAL A 564 -21.23 10.52 7.84
CA VAL A 564 -20.57 11.02 9.06
C VAL A 564 -19.74 9.89 9.64
N PRO A 565 -18.46 9.74 9.25
CA PRO A 565 -17.58 8.73 9.81
C PRO A 565 -17.34 8.99 11.31
N LYS A 566 -17.16 7.93 12.09
CA LYS A 566 -16.86 8.01 13.52
C LYS A 566 -15.51 8.67 13.77
N ILE A 567 -14.56 8.48 12.86
CA ILE A 567 -13.22 9.08 12.89
C ILE A 567 -13.06 9.93 11.63
N PRO A 568 -12.53 11.17 11.72
CA PRO A 568 -12.31 12.03 10.57
C PRO A 568 -11.44 11.37 9.49
N LEU A 569 -11.86 11.48 8.24
CA LEU A 569 -11.19 10.84 7.11
C LEU A 569 -10.26 11.81 6.40
N ARG A 570 -8.98 11.46 6.34
CA ARG A 570 -7.98 12.28 5.67
C ARG A 570 -8.09 12.19 4.14
N ALA A 571 -8.01 13.35 3.48
CA ALA A 571 -7.93 13.49 2.03
C ALA A 571 -9.12 12.86 1.27
N THR A 572 -10.33 13.06 1.78
CA THR A 572 -11.59 12.69 1.12
C THR A 572 -11.85 13.65 -0.04
N ALA A 573 -11.75 13.20 -1.29
CA ALA A 573 -11.87 14.07 -2.46
C ALA A 573 -13.15 13.79 -3.29
N PRO A 574 -13.79 14.81 -3.88
CA PRO A 574 -14.80 14.59 -4.92
C PRO A 574 -14.28 13.70 -6.05
N GLY A 575 -15.09 12.75 -6.53
CA GLY A 575 -14.62 11.70 -7.45
C GLY A 575 -14.30 10.36 -6.77
N GLN A 576 -13.90 10.38 -5.50
CA GLN A 576 -13.52 9.15 -4.81
C GLN A 576 -14.75 8.30 -4.48
N MET A 577 -14.56 6.99 -4.43
CA MET A 577 -15.63 6.06 -4.08
C MET A 577 -15.68 5.84 -2.58
N CYS A 578 -16.84 6.08 -1.96
CA CYS A 578 -17.15 5.70 -0.59
C CYS A 578 -17.85 4.34 -0.60
N VAL A 579 -17.16 3.30 -0.13
CA VAL A 579 -17.66 1.91 -0.12
C VAL A 579 -18.14 1.53 1.26
N PHE A 580 -19.33 0.94 1.35
CA PHE A 580 -19.96 0.55 2.62
C PHE A 580 -19.81 -0.93 2.90
N TYR A 581 -19.61 -1.24 4.18
CA TYR A 581 -19.41 -2.59 4.68
C TYR A 581 -20.26 -2.85 5.92
N ARG A 582 -20.73 -4.10 6.05
CA ARG A 582 -21.31 -4.66 7.28
C ARG A 582 -20.52 -5.91 7.65
N GLY A 583 -19.68 -5.82 8.67
CA GLY A 583 -18.69 -6.85 8.98
C GLY A 583 -17.80 -7.13 7.76
N ARG A 584 -17.87 -8.34 7.19
CA ARG A 584 -17.12 -8.72 5.98
C ARG A 584 -17.88 -8.51 4.67
N GLN A 585 -19.15 -8.12 4.71
CA GLN A 585 -19.96 -7.92 3.53
C GLN A 585 -19.74 -6.52 2.95
N CYS A 586 -19.42 -6.44 1.66
CA CYS A 586 -19.50 -5.21 0.88
C CYS A 586 -20.96 -4.98 0.49
N LEU A 587 -21.51 -3.82 0.83
CA LEU A 587 -22.91 -3.48 0.58
C LEU A 587 -23.10 -2.75 -0.75
N GLY A 588 -22.09 -2.00 -1.19
CA GLY A 588 -22.16 -1.11 -2.35
C GLY A 588 -21.25 0.11 -2.17
N GLY A 589 -21.22 0.99 -3.15
CA GLY A 589 -20.45 2.23 -3.08
C GLY A 589 -21.12 3.39 -3.80
N GLY A 590 -20.89 4.59 -3.29
CA GLY A 590 -21.31 5.85 -3.90
C GLY A 590 -20.13 6.82 -4.01
N GLU A 591 -20.14 7.65 -5.04
CA GLU A 591 -19.11 8.64 -5.30
C GLU A 591 -19.27 9.87 -4.41
N VAL A 592 -18.16 10.34 -3.82
CA VAL A 592 -18.09 11.59 -3.07
C VAL A 592 -18.36 12.76 -4.02
N VAL A 593 -19.36 13.56 -3.65
CA VAL A 593 -19.79 14.74 -4.41
C VAL A 593 -19.17 16.00 -3.83
N SER A 594 -19.33 16.22 -2.52
CA SER A 594 -18.77 17.38 -1.83
C SER A 594 -18.38 17.05 -0.39
N ILE A 595 -17.40 17.79 0.13
CA ILE A 595 -17.06 17.79 1.56
C ILE A 595 -17.91 18.87 2.21
N GLU A 596 -18.67 18.48 3.23
CA GLU A 596 -19.61 19.38 3.91
C GLU A 596 -18.96 20.02 5.13
N LYS A 597 -18.12 19.27 5.86
CA LYS A 597 -17.36 19.76 7.01
C LYS A 597 -16.01 19.06 7.17
N THR A 598 -15.05 19.80 7.67
CA THR A 598 -13.73 19.33 8.08
C THR A 598 -13.48 19.61 9.56
N LEU A 599 -12.38 19.10 10.11
CA LEU A 599 -11.96 19.45 11.48
C LEU A 599 -11.64 20.94 11.63
N PHE A 600 -11.30 21.64 10.54
CA PHE A 600 -11.02 23.07 10.55
C PHE A 600 -12.29 23.92 10.72
N ASP A 601 -13.43 23.42 10.27
CA ASP A 601 -14.71 24.14 10.38
C ASP A 601 -15.36 23.95 11.77
N THR A 602 -14.87 22.99 12.55
CA THR A 602 -15.34 22.67 13.91
C THR A 602 -14.45 23.22 15.02
N SER A 603 -13.24 23.67 14.68
CA SER A 603 -12.27 24.34 15.55
C SER A 603 -12.44 25.83 15.50
#